data_AF-A0A958RIG8-F1
#
_entry.id   AF-A0A958RIG8-F1
#
_cell.length_a   1.000
_cell.length_b   1.000
_cell.length_c   1.000
_cell.angle_alpha   90.00
_cell.angle_beta   90.00
_cell.angle_gamma   90.00
#
_symmetry.space_group_name_H-M   'P 1'
#
loop_
_entity.id
_entity.type
_entity.pdbx_description
1 polymer ?
#
loop_
_entity_poly.entity_id
_entity_poly.type
_entity_poly.pdbx_seq_one_letter_code
_entity_poly.pdbx_strand_id
1 'polypeptide(L)'
;MIFAHLRQPNKRLMFIGATMVLLMVIAAIFAPLLAPQDPNLMSLTERYDPPSWHHPFGLDENGSDVLAKVVYGARVSLGVSLSVVLVSLLVGLSIGSLAGFFGGWLDNLIMRIIDMIYAFPNFLLALGLVAVMGPSVNNVIFAMCLTSWTGYARLVRGEVLHLKERDYVTTARALGGSSMRQVVVHIWPNLVGPLVVNATFAMAGTIIAESSLSFLGLGAPPTTPT
;
A
#
# COMPACT_ATOMS: atom_id res chain seq x y z
N MET A 1 30.08 5.86 -26.15
CA MET A 1 30.32 4.49 -25.63
C MET A 1 30.48 4.49 -24.09
N ILE A 2 29.62 5.20 -23.33
CA ILE A 2 29.80 5.44 -21.87
C ILE A 2 28.58 5.04 -21.01
N PHE A 3 27.48 4.54 -21.58
CA PHE A 3 26.26 4.21 -20.81
C PHE A 3 25.98 2.71 -20.59
N ALA A 4 26.97 1.84 -20.81
CA ALA A 4 26.77 0.40 -20.71
C ALA A 4 27.00 -0.21 -19.31
N HIS A 5 27.33 0.60 -18.29
CA HIS A 5 27.29 0.15 -16.89
C HIS A 5 25.90 0.38 -16.30
N LEU A 6 24.90 -0.25 -16.92
CA LEU A 6 23.61 -0.47 -16.27
C LEU A 6 23.89 -1.27 -15.00
N ARG A 7 23.72 -0.61 -13.86
CA ARG A 7 23.70 -1.16 -12.51
C ARG A 7 22.93 -2.47 -12.54
N GLN A 8 23.64 -3.60 -12.64
CA GLN A 8 22.99 -4.90 -12.54
C GLN A 8 22.28 -4.91 -11.18
N PRO A 9 20.97 -5.13 -11.12
CA PRO A 9 20.30 -5.28 -9.85
C PRO A 9 21.03 -6.37 -9.09
N ASN A 10 21.53 -6.05 -7.90
CA ASN A 10 22.32 -6.98 -7.12
C ASN A 10 21.39 -8.14 -6.76
N LYS A 11 21.46 -9.23 -7.54
CA LYS A 11 20.50 -10.35 -7.49
C LYS A 11 20.33 -10.86 -6.06
N ARG A 12 21.41 -10.83 -5.27
CA ARG A 12 21.42 -11.18 -3.84
C ARG A 12 20.43 -10.34 -3.02
N LEU A 13 20.44 -9.01 -3.19
CA LEU A 13 19.53 -8.12 -2.45
C LEU A 13 18.06 -8.36 -2.84
N MET A 14 17.80 -8.61 -4.13
CA MET A 14 16.46 -8.97 -4.60
C MET A 14 15.99 -10.29 -3.98
N PHE A 15 16.84 -11.32 -3.96
CA PHE A 15 16.51 -12.60 -3.34
C PHE A 15 16.27 -12.47 -1.83
N ILE A 16 17.09 -11.70 -1.11
CA ILE A 16 16.89 -11.47 0.32
C ILE A 16 15.54 -10.81 0.57
N GLY A 17 15.24 -9.70 -0.11
CA GLY A 17 13.97 -9.00 0.03
C GLY A 17 12.76 -9.87 -0.32
N ALA A 18 12.84 -10.60 -1.44
CA ALA A 18 11.79 -11.53 -1.86
C ALA A 18 11.57 -12.65 -0.83
N THR A 19 12.63 -13.20 -0.26
CA THR A 19 12.55 -14.24 0.77
C THR A 19 11.91 -13.70 2.05
N MET A 20 12.26 -12.49 2.49
CA MET A 20 11.65 -11.87 3.67
C MET A 20 10.15 -11.66 3.48
N VAL A 21 9.74 -11.07 2.35
CA VAL A 21 8.31 -10.88 2.05
C VAL A 21 7.58 -12.21 1.96
N LEU A 22 8.18 -13.21 1.31
CA LEU A 22 7.60 -14.54 1.19
C LEU A 22 7.36 -15.19 2.56
N LEU A 23 8.33 -15.08 3.48
CA LEU A 23 8.18 -15.58 4.84
C LEU A 23 7.05 -14.88 5.60
N MET A 24 6.92 -13.55 5.47
CA MET A 24 5.82 -12.81 6.10
C MET A 24 4.45 -13.22 5.54
N VAL A 25 4.35 -13.40 4.21
CA VAL A 25 3.12 -13.84 3.56
C VAL A 25 2.76 -15.27 3.98
N ILE A 26 3.73 -16.18 4.04
CA ILE A 26 3.52 -17.54 4.52
C ILE A 26 3.05 -17.51 5.98
N ALA A 27 3.69 -16.73 6.84
CA ALA A 27 3.29 -16.60 8.24
C ALA A 27 1.85 -16.11 8.38
N ALA A 28 1.45 -15.10 7.61
CA ALA A 28 0.10 -14.56 7.60
C ALA A 28 -0.96 -15.56 7.06
N ILE A 29 -0.64 -16.32 6.01
CA ILE A 29 -1.55 -17.32 5.43
C ILE A 29 -1.74 -18.51 6.36
N PHE A 30 -0.64 -19.02 6.91
CA PHE A 30 -0.62 -20.16 7.83
C PHE A 30 -0.79 -19.75 9.30
N ALA A 31 -1.35 -18.56 9.56
CA ALA A 31 -1.58 -18.07 10.91
C ALA A 31 -2.30 -19.08 11.84
N PRO A 32 -3.39 -19.75 11.41
CA PRO A 32 -4.07 -20.73 12.26
C PRO A 32 -3.25 -21.98 12.57
N LEU A 33 -2.23 -22.28 11.75
CA LEU A 33 -1.35 -23.43 11.96
C LEU A 33 -0.14 -23.06 12.83
N LEU A 34 0.39 -21.84 12.66
CA LEU A 34 1.56 -21.34 13.39
C LEU A 34 1.20 -20.88 14.80
N ALA A 35 0.01 -20.34 14.99
CA ALA A 35 -0.53 -19.92 16.28
C ALA A 35 -1.96 -20.46 16.42
N PRO A 36 -2.14 -21.70 16.89
CA PRO A 36 -3.46 -22.31 17.03
C PRO A 36 -4.28 -21.72 18.19
N GLN A 37 -3.66 -20.92 19.07
CA GLN A 37 -4.34 -20.22 20.15
C GLN A 37 -5.24 -19.12 19.58
N ASP A 38 -6.38 -18.89 20.23
CA ASP A 38 -7.28 -17.79 19.88
C ASP A 38 -6.63 -16.46 20.32
N PRO A 39 -6.33 -15.55 19.37
CA PRO A 39 -5.65 -14.28 19.67
C PRO A 39 -6.51 -13.32 20.51
N ASN A 40 -7.81 -13.59 20.64
CA ASN A 40 -8.75 -12.79 21.43
C ASN A 40 -8.98 -13.33 22.84
N LEU A 41 -8.45 -14.52 23.17
CA LEU A 41 -8.52 -15.01 24.55
C LEU A 41 -7.65 -14.13 25.45
N MET A 42 -8.23 -13.74 26.58
CA MET A 42 -7.61 -12.87 27.59
C MET A 42 -7.66 -13.57 28.93
N SER A 43 -6.52 -13.63 29.61
CA SER A 43 -6.35 -14.27 30.92
C SER A 43 -5.67 -13.28 31.87
N LEU A 44 -6.46 -12.47 32.58
CA LEU A 44 -5.92 -11.45 33.50
C LEU A 44 -5.06 -12.05 34.62
N THR A 45 -5.23 -13.33 34.93
CA THR A 45 -4.44 -14.08 35.90
C THR A 45 -3.02 -14.41 35.42
N GLU A 46 -2.80 -14.46 34.11
CA GLU A 46 -1.52 -14.84 33.47
C GLU A 46 -0.87 -13.62 32.77
N ARG A 47 -1.29 -12.41 33.17
CA ARG A 47 -0.84 -11.15 32.58
C ARG A 47 0.67 -10.97 32.77
N TYR A 48 1.36 -10.59 31.69
CA TYR A 48 2.82 -10.43 31.64
C TYR A 48 3.64 -11.70 31.93
N ASP A 49 3.05 -12.88 31.74
CA ASP A 49 3.83 -14.11 31.84
C ASP A 49 4.96 -14.12 30.80
N PRO A 50 6.19 -14.49 31.21
CA PRO A 50 7.34 -14.48 30.33
C PRO A 50 7.23 -15.55 29.24
N PRO A 51 8.06 -15.47 28.19
CA PRO A 51 8.14 -16.49 27.14
C PRO A 51 8.23 -17.92 27.70
N SER A 52 7.36 -18.80 27.21
CA SER A 52 7.30 -20.22 27.57
C SER A 52 7.07 -21.10 26.33
N TRP A 53 7.18 -22.42 26.47
CA TRP A 53 6.88 -23.34 25.38
C TRP A 53 5.43 -23.24 24.87
N HIS A 54 4.50 -22.86 25.76
CA HIS A 54 3.10 -22.64 25.39
C HIS A 54 2.90 -21.23 24.82
N HIS A 55 3.64 -20.23 25.32
CA HIS A 55 3.56 -18.85 24.85
C HIS A 55 4.95 -18.37 24.41
N PRO A 56 5.41 -18.67 23.18
CA PRO A 56 6.80 -18.44 22.78
C PRO A 56 7.23 -16.97 22.87
N PHE A 57 6.30 -16.03 22.72
CA PHE A 57 6.54 -14.59 22.88
C PHE A 57 6.02 -14.03 24.21
N GLY A 58 5.50 -14.88 25.10
CA GLY A 58 4.86 -14.49 26.36
C GLY A 58 3.43 -13.98 26.18
N LEU A 59 2.87 -13.49 27.27
CA LEU A 59 1.54 -12.91 27.32
C LEU A 59 1.60 -11.38 27.50
N ASP A 60 0.64 -10.69 26.89
CA ASP A 60 0.56 -9.23 26.96
C ASP A 60 -0.12 -8.71 28.24
N GLU A 61 -0.42 -7.41 28.26
CA GLU A 61 -1.11 -6.74 29.37
C GLU A 61 -2.56 -7.19 29.60
N ASN A 62 -3.17 -7.92 28.67
CA ASN A 62 -4.48 -8.50 28.84
C ASN A 62 -4.40 -10.02 29.04
N GLY A 63 -3.18 -10.57 29.14
CA GLY A 63 -2.94 -12.00 29.22
C GLY A 63 -3.25 -12.73 27.91
N SER A 64 -3.16 -12.04 26.77
CA SER A 64 -3.31 -12.66 25.44
C SER A 64 -1.96 -13.09 24.88
N ASP A 65 -1.97 -14.15 24.08
CA ASP A 65 -0.75 -14.65 23.44
C ASP A 65 -0.21 -13.67 22.39
N VAL A 66 1.03 -13.20 22.62
CA VAL A 66 1.69 -12.21 21.77
C VAL A 66 2.03 -12.77 20.40
N LEU A 67 2.44 -14.05 20.30
CA LEU A 67 2.76 -14.69 19.03
C LEU A 67 1.49 -14.80 18.16
N ALA A 68 0.38 -15.23 18.74
CA ALA A 68 -0.91 -15.29 18.07
C ALA A 68 -1.34 -13.91 17.57
N LYS A 69 -1.24 -12.87 18.40
CA LYS A 69 -1.55 -11.49 17.98
C LYS A 69 -0.65 -11.01 16.84
N VAL A 70 0.65 -11.28 16.89
CA VAL A 70 1.59 -10.88 15.82
C VAL A 70 1.26 -11.58 14.50
N VAL A 71 1.02 -12.89 14.52
CA VAL A 71 0.82 -13.68 13.29
C VAL A 71 -0.56 -13.41 12.67
N TYR A 72 -1.62 -13.30 13.48
CA TYR A 72 -2.94 -12.91 12.98
C TYR A 72 -3.00 -11.43 12.58
N GLY A 73 -2.33 -10.54 13.32
CA GLY A 73 -2.19 -9.12 12.98
C GLY A 73 -1.53 -8.91 11.63
N ALA A 74 -0.44 -9.66 11.35
CA ALA A 74 0.22 -9.65 10.05
C ALA A 74 -0.75 -9.96 8.90
N ARG A 75 -1.71 -10.88 9.09
CA ARG A 75 -2.73 -11.20 8.09
C ARG A 75 -3.66 -10.01 7.81
N VAL A 76 -4.11 -9.31 8.86
CA VAL A 76 -5.01 -8.16 8.71
C VAL A 76 -4.26 -6.97 8.10
N SER A 77 -3.10 -6.58 8.64
CA SER A 77 -2.32 -5.44 8.13
C SER A 77 -1.84 -5.65 6.68
N LEU A 78 -1.46 -6.87 6.29
CA LEU A 78 -1.16 -7.18 4.88
C LEU A 78 -2.41 -7.06 3.99
N GLY A 79 -3.57 -7.55 4.46
CA GLY A 79 -4.83 -7.43 3.73
C GLY A 79 -5.25 -5.98 3.52
N VAL A 80 -5.19 -5.16 4.57
CA VAL A 80 -5.51 -3.73 4.53
C VAL A 80 -4.56 -2.98 3.60
N SER A 81 -3.25 -3.14 3.80
CA SER A 81 -2.25 -2.43 3.00
C SER A 81 -2.29 -2.78 1.52
N LEU A 82 -2.46 -4.07 1.20
CA LEU A 82 -2.62 -4.51 -0.19
C LEU A 82 -3.88 -3.91 -0.82
N SER A 83 -5.01 -3.90 -0.10
CA SER A 83 -6.27 -3.34 -0.59
C SER A 83 -6.16 -1.85 -0.88
N VAL A 84 -5.62 -1.08 0.07
CA VAL A 84 -5.43 0.37 -0.09
C VAL A 84 -4.49 0.67 -1.25
N VAL A 85 -3.37 -0.03 -1.34
CA VAL A 85 -2.36 0.21 -2.38
C VAL A 85 -2.91 -0.15 -3.76
N LEU A 86 -3.59 -1.28 -3.92
CA LEU A 86 -4.16 -1.69 -5.20
C LEU A 86 -5.21 -0.70 -5.69
N VAL A 87 -6.18 -0.34 -4.85
CA VAL A 87 -7.24 0.62 -5.22
C VAL A 87 -6.63 1.98 -5.54
N SER A 88 -5.75 2.48 -4.68
CA SER A 88 -5.09 3.78 -4.87
C SER A 88 -4.23 3.82 -6.13
N LEU A 89 -3.53 2.73 -6.44
CA LEU A 89 -2.73 2.58 -7.65
C LEU A 89 -3.62 2.57 -8.88
N LEU A 90 -4.72 1.81 -8.89
CA LEU A 90 -5.63 1.74 -10.05
C LEU A 90 -6.29 3.09 -10.34
N VAL A 91 -6.78 3.75 -9.29
CA VAL A 91 -7.36 5.11 -9.40
C VAL A 91 -6.31 6.11 -9.85
N GLY A 92 -5.13 6.10 -9.23
CA GLY A 92 -4.03 6.98 -9.58
C GLY A 92 -3.47 6.74 -10.98
N LEU A 93 -3.35 5.49 -11.42
CA LEU A 93 -2.96 5.10 -12.77
C LEU A 93 -3.93 5.66 -13.80
N SER A 94 -5.23 5.53 -13.54
CA SER A 94 -6.27 6.01 -14.45
C SER A 94 -6.27 7.54 -14.54
N ILE A 95 -6.33 8.23 -13.39
CA ILE A 95 -6.40 9.69 -13.32
C ILE A 95 -5.10 10.35 -13.76
N GLY A 96 -3.95 9.81 -13.33
CA GLY A 96 -2.63 10.30 -13.72
C GLY A 96 -2.35 10.12 -15.21
N SER A 97 -2.78 8.99 -15.79
CA SER A 97 -2.68 8.77 -17.25
C SER A 97 -3.52 9.78 -18.00
N LEU A 98 -4.75 10.05 -17.54
CA LEU A 98 -5.63 11.03 -18.15
C LEU A 98 -5.00 12.43 -18.12
N ALA A 99 -4.51 12.86 -16.95
CA ALA A 99 -3.86 14.15 -16.77
C ALA A 99 -2.60 14.29 -17.63
N GLY A 100 -1.67 13.33 -17.56
CA GLY A 100 -0.39 13.39 -18.27
C GLY A 100 -0.53 13.24 -19.79
N PHE A 101 -1.46 12.40 -20.26
CA PHE A 101 -1.60 12.11 -21.69
C PHE A 101 -2.29 13.27 -22.42
N PHE A 102 -3.42 13.76 -21.91
CA PHE A 102 -4.19 14.82 -22.57
C PHE A 102 -3.66 16.23 -22.26
N GLY A 103 -3.11 16.46 -21.07
CA GLY A 103 -2.54 17.75 -20.69
C GLY A 103 -3.56 18.89 -20.61
N GLY A 104 -3.07 20.13 -20.71
CA GLY A 104 -3.91 21.33 -20.84
C GLY A 104 -4.75 21.64 -19.58
N TRP A 105 -6.00 22.06 -19.80
CA TRP A 105 -6.90 22.46 -18.72
C TRP A 105 -7.29 21.30 -17.80
N LEU A 106 -7.42 20.08 -18.36
CA LEU A 106 -7.80 18.89 -17.61
C LEU A 106 -6.71 18.51 -16.62
N ASP A 107 -5.47 18.55 -17.07
CA ASP A 107 -4.30 18.36 -16.22
C ASP A 107 -4.27 19.37 -15.06
N ASN A 108 -4.39 20.66 -15.40
CA ASN A 108 -4.41 21.73 -14.39
C ASN A 108 -5.54 21.56 -13.37
N LEU A 109 -6.74 21.14 -13.80
CA LEU A 109 -7.86 20.91 -12.89
C LEU A 109 -7.58 19.74 -11.94
N ILE A 110 -7.13 18.60 -12.48
CA ILE A 110 -6.82 17.40 -11.68
C ILE A 110 -5.68 17.70 -10.70
N MET A 111 -4.61 18.34 -11.15
CA MET A 111 -3.49 18.71 -10.27
C MET A 111 -3.93 19.67 -9.18
N ARG A 112 -4.83 20.62 -9.48
CA ARG A 112 -5.33 21.56 -8.48
C ARG A 112 -6.16 20.87 -7.40
N ILE A 113 -6.97 19.88 -7.76
CA ILE A 113 -7.69 19.05 -6.78
C ILE A 113 -6.70 18.26 -5.91
N ILE A 114 -5.67 17.66 -6.52
CA ILE A 114 -4.63 16.95 -5.78
C ILE A 114 -3.88 17.89 -4.83
N ASP A 115 -3.52 19.09 -5.27
CA ASP A 115 -2.82 20.08 -4.46
C ASP A 115 -3.67 20.55 -3.26
N MET A 116 -4.99 20.68 -3.45
CA MET A 116 -5.93 20.96 -2.34
C MET A 116 -5.94 19.82 -1.30
N ILE A 117 -5.90 18.57 -1.73
CA ILE A 117 -5.82 17.41 -0.81
C ILE A 117 -4.47 17.41 -0.08
N TYR A 118 -3.38 17.69 -0.78
CA TYR A 118 -2.02 17.76 -0.21
C TYR A 118 -1.80 18.90 0.78
N ALA A 119 -2.65 19.93 0.75
CA ALA A 119 -2.60 21.02 1.72
C ALA A 119 -2.84 20.53 3.15
N PHE A 120 -3.53 19.40 3.30
CA PHE A 120 -3.72 18.73 4.58
C PHE A 120 -2.76 17.54 4.71
N PRO A 121 -2.17 17.32 5.90
CA PRO A 121 -1.41 16.11 6.15
C PRO A 121 -2.26 14.86 5.91
N ASN A 122 -1.80 13.97 5.02
CA ASN A 122 -2.56 12.80 4.57
C ASN A 122 -3.10 11.94 5.73
N PHE A 123 -2.27 11.75 6.76
CA PHE A 123 -2.64 11.00 7.95
C PHE A 123 -3.75 11.69 8.77
N LEU A 124 -3.72 13.03 8.88
CA LEU A 124 -4.77 13.78 9.60
C LEU A 124 -6.10 13.72 8.87
N LEU A 125 -6.10 13.76 7.53
CA LEU A 125 -7.31 13.57 6.75
C LEU A 125 -7.90 12.17 6.97
N ALA A 126 -7.08 11.13 6.88
CA ALA A 126 -7.53 9.76 7.13
C ALA A 126 -8.09 9.60 8.55
N LEU A 127 -7.39 10.13 9.56
CA LEU A 127 -7.83 10.16 10.95
C LEU A 127 -9.20 10.85 11.10
N GLY A 128 -9.37 12.03 10.51
CA GLY A 128 -10.63 12.78 10.57
C GLY A 128 -11.80 12.04 9.90
N LEU A 129 -11.55 11.41 8.75
CA LEU A 129 -12.57 10.60 8.06
C LEU A 129 -13.01 9.41 8.91
N VAL A 130 -12.05 8.67 9.47
CA VAL A 130 -12.34 7.51 10.32
C VAL A 130 -13.05 7.94 11.62
N ALA A 131 -12.66 9.06 12.22
CA ALA A 131 -13.32 9.59 13.41
C ALA A 131 -14.81 9.90 13.18
N VAL A 132 -15.19 10.31 11.97
CA VAL A 132 -16.60 10.56 11.60
C VAL A 132 -17.32 9.26 11.24
N MET A 133 -16.66 8.33 10.54
CA MET A 133 -17.24 7.07 10.08
C MET A 133 -17.36 6.01 11.19
N GLY A 134 -16.56 6.14 12.26
CA GLY A 134 -16.45 5.19 13.35
C GLY A 134 -15.40 4.09 13.13
N PRO A 135 -14.99 3.38 14.20
CA PRO A 135 -13.93 2.36 14.15
C PRO A 135 -14.35 1.15 13.31
N SER A 136 -13.61 0.86 12.24
CA SER A 136 -13.81 -0.30 11.38
C SER A 136 -12.65 -0.43 10.41
N VAL A 137 -12.16 -1.66 10.20
CA VAL A 137 -11.14 -1.98 9.18
C VAL A 137 -11.55 -1.47 7.80
N ASN A 138 -12.83 -1.60 7.45
CA ASN A 138 -13.35 -1.15 6.16
C ASN A 138 -13.36 0.38 6.05
N ASN A 139 -13.68 1.08 7.15
CA ASN A 139 -13.64 2.54 7.18
C ASN A 139 -12.22 3.06 7.05
N VAL A 140 -11.25 2.40 7.70
CA VAL A 140 -9.82 2.70 7.54
C VAL A 140 -9.39 2.51 6.08
N ILE A 141 -9.71 1.37 5.46
CA ILE A 141 -9.40 1.13 4.04
C ILE A 141 -10.00 2.23 3.16
N PHE A 142 -11.28 2.55 3.35
CA PHE A 142 -11.96 3.57 2.56
C PHE A 142 -11.34 4.96 2.72
N ALA A 143 -11.11 5.39 3.95
CA ALA A 143 -10.50 6.68 4.26
C ALA A 143 -9.10 6.81 3.65
N MET A 144 -8.28 5.77 3.77
CA MET A 144 -6.93 5.75 3.20
C MET A 144 -6.94 5.71 1.67
N CYS A 145 -7.87 4.97 1.05
CA CYS A 145 -8.05 4.95 -0.40
C CYS A 145 -8.42 6.33 -0.94
N LEU A 146 -9.27 7.09 -0.24
CA LEU A 146 -9.75 8.40 -0.67
C LEU A 146 -8.63 9.44 -0.75
N THR A 147 -7.57 9.26 0.03
CA THR A 147 -6.47 10.23 0.12
C THR A 147 -5.20 9.75 -0.58
N SER A 148 -4.91 8.44 -0.58
CA SER A 148 -3.62 7.90 -1.06
C SER A 148 -3.47 7.80 -2.57
N TRP A 149 -4.57 7.77 -3.34
CA TRP A 149 -4.53 7.70 -4.81
C TRP A 149 -3.83 8.89 -5.46
N THR A 150 -3.84 10.04 -4.79
CA THR A 150 -3.31 11.32 -5.27
C THR A 150 -1.80 11.27 -5.53
N GLY A 151 -1.04 10.55 -4.69
CA GLY A 151 0.40 10.32 -4.90
C GLY A 151 0.69 9.50 -6.15
N TYR A 152 -0.07 8.41 -6.37
CA TYR A 152 0.03 7.63 -7.60
C TYR A 152 -0.35 8.44 -8.83
N ALA A 153 -1.41 9.25 -8.77
CA ALA A 153 -1.81 10.10 -9.88
C ALA A 153 -0.70 11.07 -10.30
N ARG A 154 -0.02 11.69 -9.34
CA ARG A 154 1.10 12.60 -9.62
C ARG A 154 2.32 11.88 -10.19
N LEU A 155 2.67 10.71 -9.64
CA LEU A 155 3.75 9.87 -10.15
C LEU A 155 3.49 9.44 -11.60
N VAL A 156 2.31 8.85 -11.84
CA VAL A 156 1.89 8.38 -13.16
C VAL A 156 1.85 9.52 -14.16
N ARG A 157 1.31 10.68 -13.79
CA ARG A 157 1.33 11.86 -14.65
C ARG A 157 2.75 12.21 -15.08
N GLY A 158 3.68 12.29 -14.15
CA GLY A 158 5.08 12.64 -14.43
C GLY A 158 5.71 11.67 -15.42
N GLU A 159 5.53 10.37 -15.20
CA GLU A 159 6.02 9.32 -16.10
C GLU A 159 5.34 9.36 -17.48
N VAL A 160 4.02 9.59 -17.53
CA VAL A 160 3.27 9.68 -18.79
C VAL A 160 3.71 10.88 -19.61
N LEU A 161 3.98 12.04 -18.99
CA LEU A 161 4.50 13.23 -19.66
C LEU A 161 5.84 12.93 -20.35
N HIS A 162 6.69 12.12 -19.73
CA HIS A 162 7.97 11.71 -20.28
C HIS A 162 7.85 10.59 -21.33
N LEU A 163 7.02 9.58 -21.08
CA LEU A 163 6.87 8.42 -21.97
C LEU A 163 6.13 8.76 -23.26
N LYS A 164 5.18 9.71 -23.23
CA LYS A 164 4.40 10.08 -24.42
C LYS A 164 5.24 10.74 -25.53
N GLU A 165 6.42 11.26 -25.17
CA GLU A 165 7.37 11.90 -26.09
C GLU A 165 8.41 10.91 -26.65
N ARG A 166 8.41 9.64 -26.23
CA ARG A 166 9.34 8.63 -26.71
C ARG A 166 8.99 8.16 -28.13
N ASP A 167 10.04 7.87 -28.92
CA ASP A 167 9.95 7.51 -30.35
C ASP A 167 8.94 6.41 -30.66
N TYR A 168 8.82 5.40 -29.80
CA TYR A 168 7.87 4.30 -30.01
C TYR A 168 6.40 4.74 -29.83
N VAL A 169 6.12 5.73 -28.98
CA VAL A 169 4.76 6.29 -28.80
C VAL A 169 4.45 7.27 -29.93
N THR A 170 5.39 8.13 -30.30
CA THR A 170 5.22 9.10 -31.40
C THR A 170 5.06 8.39 -32.75
N THR A 171 5.80 7.30 -32.98
CA THR A 171 5.64 6.44 -34.15
C THR A 171 4.26 5.77 -34.17
N ALA A 172 3.80 5.21 -33.04
CA ALA A 172 2.46 4.62 -32.94
C ALA A 172 1.34 5.63 -33.25
N ARG A 173 1.53 6.90 -32.87
CA ARG A 173 0.61 8.01 -33.22
C ARG A 173 0.66 8.33 -34.71
N ALA A 174 1.85 8.40 -35.32
CA ALA A 174 2.01 8.67 -36.74
C ALA A 174 1.35 7.58 -37.62
N LEU A 175 1.32 6.34 -37.14
CA LEU A 175 0.62 5.21 -37.75
C LEU A 175 -0.90 5.20 -37.51
N GLY A 176 -1.47 6.26 -36.92
CA GLY A 176 -2.91 6.37 -36.67
C GLY A 176 -3.42 5.58 -35.46
N GLY A 177 -2.54 5.19 -34.53
CA GLY A 177 -2.93 4.49 -33.30
C GLY A 177 -3.84 5.35 -32.41
N SER A 178 -4.96 4.79 -31.94
CA SER A 178 -5.88 5.50 -31.03
C SER A 178 -5.20 5.88 -29.71
N SER A 179 -5.67 6.96 -29.07
CA SER A 179 -5.15 7.43 -27.77
C SER A 179 -5.16 6.33 -26.71
N MET A 180 -6.25 5.55 -26.65
CA MET A 180 -6.37 4.44 -25.69
C MET A 180 -5.31 3.35 -25.95
N ARG A 181 -5.05 3.03 -27.23
CA ARG A 181 -4.00 2.07 -27.60
C ARG A 181 -2.61 2.60 -27.24
N GLN A 182 -2.33 3.89 -27.47
CA GLN A 182 -1.07 4.52 -27.06
C GLN A 182 -0.83 4.37 -25.55
N VAL A 183 -1.86 4.64 -24.74
CA VAL A 183 -1.77 4.56 -23.28
C VAL A 183 -1.60 3.11 -22.80
N VAL A 184 -2.52 2.22 -23.14
CA VAL A 184 -2.57 0.87 -22.57
C VAL A 184 -1.48 -0.05 -23.10
N VAL A 185 -1.13 0.07 -24.39
CA VAL A 185 -0.17 -0.86 -25.04
C VAL A 185 1.26 -0.34 -24.96
N HIS A 186 1.48 0.97 -25.03
CA HIS A 186 2.83 1.52 -25.12
C HIS A 186 3.28 2.24 -23.85
N ILE A 187 2.39 2.89 -23.10
CA ILE A 187 2.77 3.65 -21.89
C ILE A 187 2.68 2.78 -20.64
N TRP A 188 1.53 2.17 -20.36
CA TRP A 188 1.30 1.41 -19.12
C TRP A 188 2.33 0.29 -18.84
N PRO A 189 2.77 -0.52 -19.83
CA PRO A 189 3.79 -1.53 -19.56
C PRO A 189 5.12 -0.94 -19.09
N ASN A 190 5.43 0.29 -19.49
CA ASN A 190 6.64 1.01 -19.07
C ASN A 190 6.48 1.69 -17.69
N LEU A 191 5.25 1.81 -17.17
CA LEU A 191 4.99 2.34 -15.83
C LEU A 191 5.15 1.30 -14.71
N VAL A 192 5.18 0.00 -15.04
CA VAL A 192 5.19 -1.07 -14.04
C VAL A 192 6.39 -0.96 -13.09
N GLY A 193 7.58 -0.67 -13.61
CA GLY A 193 8.80 -0.53 -12.81
C GLY A 193 8.67 0.50 -11.68
N PRO A 194 8.46 1.81 -11.98
CA PRO A 194 8.31 2.83 -10.95
C PRO A 194 7.08 2.60 -10.05
N LEU A 195 5.99 2.06 -10.60
CA LEU A 195 4.78 1.78 -9.82
C LEU A 195 4.98 0.69 -8.76
N VAL A 196 5.68 -0.40 -9.09
CA VAL A 196 5.97 -1.49 -8.14
C VAL A 196 6.90 -1.00 -7.01
N VAL A 197 7.89 -0.18 -7.35
CA VAL A 197 8.78 0.43 -6.36
C VAL A 197 7.97 1.32 -5.41
N ASN A 198 7.15 2.22 -5.96
CA ASN A 198 6.31 3.10 -5.14
C ASN A 198 5.28 2.31 -4.31
N ALA A 199 4.72 1.23 -4.86
CA ALA A 199 3.80 0.34 -4.15
C ALA A 199 4.43 -0.28 -2.90
N THR A 200 5.70 -0.65 -2.98
CA THR A 200 6.43 -1.20 -1.82
C THR A 200 6.53 -0.19 -0.68
N PHE A 201 6.90 1.06 -0.98
CA PHE A 201 6.95 2.14 0.02
C PHE A 201 5.56 2.51 0.54
N ALA A 202 4.55 2.53 -0.35
CA ALA A 202 3.17 2.82 0.02
C ALA A 202 2.62 1.75 0.97
N MET A 203 2.90 0.46 0.73
CA MET A 203 2.48 -0.62 1.65
C MET A 203 3.06 -0.40 3.05
N ALA A 204 4.35 -0.11 3.16
CA ALA A 204 4.99 0.17 4.46
C ALA A 204 4.35 1.38 5.16
N GLY A 205 4.14 2.48 4.43
CA GLY A 205 3.48 3.67 4.98
C GLY A 205 2.03 3.41 5.40
N THR A 206 1.29 2.60 4.64
CA THR A 206 -0.09 2.22 4.93
C THR A 206 -0.18 1.35 6.18
N ILE A 207 0.73 0.38 6.35
CA ILE A 207 0.78 -0.45 7.57
C ILE A 207 1.00 0.43 8.79
N ILE A 208 1.99 1.34 8.74
CA ILE A 208 2.28 2.24 9.88
C ILE A 208 1.07 3.13 10.20
N ALA A 209 0.41 3.68 9.19
CA ALA A 209 -0.78 4.52 9.39
C ALA A 209 -1.97 3.73 9.94
N GLU A 210 -2.20 2.51 9.45
CA GLU A 210 -3.23 1.59 9.95
C GLU A 210 -2.99 1.24 11.43
N SER A 211 -1.78 0.81 11.77
CA SER A 211 -1.41 0.51 13.16
C SER A 211 -1.51 1.75 14.06
N SER A 212 -1.18 2.95 13.55
CA SER A 212 -1.33 4.20 14.29
C SER A 212 -2.80 4.53 14.58
N LEU A 213 -3.70 4.31 13.61
CA LEU A 213 -5.15 4.48 13.80
C LEU A 213 -5.71 3.44 14.78
N SER A 214 -5.24 2.19 14.71
CA SER A 214 -5.60 1.13 15.66
C SER A 214 -5.17 1.48 17.07
N PHE A 215 -3.94 1.96 17.25
CA PHE A 215 -3.44 2.45 18.54
C PHE A 215 -4.26 3.62 19.11
N LEU A 216 -4.80 4.48 18.25
CA LEU A 216 -5.70 5.58 18.63
C LEU A 216 -7.15 5.15 18.86
N GLY A 217 -7.45 3.85 18.79
CA GLY A 217 -8.80 3.31 18.99
C GLY A 217 -9.77 3.53 17.82
N LEU A 218 -9.25 3.93 16.67
CA LEU A 218 -10.02 4.23 15.45
C LEU A 218 -9.85 3.15 14.37
N GLY A 219 -8.94 2.20 14.58
CA GLY A 219 -8.66 1.10 13.66
C GLY A 219 -9.66 -0.05 13.77
N ALA A 220 -9.14 -1.27 13.81
CA ALA A 220 -9.95 -2.47 13.96
C ALA A 220 -10.57 -2.54 15.37
N PRO A 221 -11.78 -3.10 15.51
CA PRO A 221 -12.36 -3.32 16.84
C PRO A 221 -11.48 -4.29 17.66
N PRO A 222 -11.52 -4.25 19.00
CA PRO A 222 -10.64 -5.05 19.87
C PRO A 222 -10.71 -6.58 19.65
N THR A 223 -11.78 -7.05 19.00
CA THR A 223 -11.99 -8.46 18.63
C THR A 223 -11.24 -8.88 17.36
N THR A 224 -10.57 -7.94 16.70
CA THR A 224 -9.75 -8.19 15.51
C THR A 224 -8.29 -7.99 15.88
N PRO A 225 -7.45 -9.02 15.82
CA PRO A 225 -6.01 -8.87 16.01
C PRO A 225 -5.41 -8.09 14.84
N THR A 226 -5.03 -6.83 15.08
CA THR A 226 -4.26 -5.97 14.16
C THR A 226 -2.98 -5.53 14.82
#